data_AF-A0A957BAV0-F1
#
_entry.id   AF-A0A957BAV0-F1
#
_cell.length_a   1.000
_cell.length_b   1.000
_cell.length_c   1.000
_cell.angle_alpha   90.00
_cell.angle_beta   90.00
_cell.angle_gamma   90.00
#
_symmetry.space_group_name_H-M   'P 1'
#
loop_
_entity.id
_entity.type
_entity.pdbx_description
1 polymer ?
#
loop_
_entity_poly.entity_id
_entity_poly.type
_entity_poly.pdbx_seq_one_letter_code
_entity_poly.pdbx_strand_id
1 'polypeptide(L)'
;ADDIPTVMCHQRYNDFTRHDRLNNTQLVLLMMNRPTREVRFVDCRQSLVFANGGAHQQVIVAGDNETFRIHPQIADWLRIGQRIQDPNLPEGSVIDMDLEQTVADEMGKFVTISPARFNAPNGQLTPPPIRFGGNVTWLGYAVDELPVYRPGDTVTVTNYWRIEGVIPPDLVFFNHILSDPVTIVAQRDELSMDAGRLRDRDIVAQVTYIELPEAISAGTYTVSVGAYQWTSRLRLDALLNDEPQSNSLILYNIEVVADR
;
A
#
# COMPACT_ATOMS: atom_id res chain seq x y z
N ALA A 1 -17.00 -6.16 -25.42
CA ALA A 1 -16.33 -6.94 -24.37
C ALA A 1 -15.61 -5.92 -23.54
N ASP A 2 -16.09 -5.70 -22.33
CA ASP A 2 -15.65 -4.59 -21.50
C ASP A 2 -14.29 -4.93 -20.89
N ASP A 3 -13.38 -3.95 -20.85
CA ASP A 3 -11.97 -4.21 -20.55
C ASP A 3 -11.77 -4.32 -19.02
N ILE A 4 -11.99 -5.54 -18.50
CA ILE A 4 -11.87 -5.88 -17.08
C ILE A 4 -10.48 -5.43 -16.57
N PRO A 5 -10.39 -4.45 -15.64
CA PRO A 5 -9.13 -3.98 -15.08
C PRO A 5 -8.22 -5.12 -14.66
N THR A 6 -6.94 -5.04 -15.05
CA THR A 6 -5.96 -6.10 -14.76
C THR A 6 -4.92 -5.60 -13.77
N VAL A 7 -4.74 -6.36 -12.69
CA VAL A 7 -3.67 -6.18 -11.71
C VAL A 7 -2.68 -7.33 -11.90
N MET A 8 -1.41 -7.02 -12.12
CA MET A 8 -0.37 -8.00 -12.39
C MET A 8 0.59 -8.07 -11.22
N CYS A 9 0.43 -9.13 -10.41
CA CYS A 9 1.28 -9.47 -9.28
C CYS A 9 2.61 -10.05 -9.76
N HIS A 10 3.73 -9.39 -9.42
CA HIS A 10 5.07 -9.88 -9.76
C HIS A 10 6.08 -9.53 -8.66
N GLN A 11 6.95 -10.49 -8.27
CA GLN A 11 8.03 -10.29 -7.27
C GLN A 11 8.99 -9.12 -7.62
N ARG A 12 8.96 -8.60 -8.87
CA ARG A 12 9.73 -7.42 -9.34
C ARG A 12 8.89 -6.54 -10.29
N TYR A 13 8.08 -5.64 -9.75
CA TYR A 13 7.19 -4.78 -10.56
C TYR A 13 7.93 -3.70 -11.40
N ASN A 14 9.24 -3.54 -11.23
CA ASN A 14 10.08 -2.52 -11.85
C ASN A 14 11.02 -3.04 -12.97
N ASP A 15 11.20 -4.36 -13.09
CA ASP A 15 12.09 -5.02 -14.07
C ASP A 15 11.68 -4.82 -15.55
N PHE A 16 10.49 -4.26 -15.80
CA PHE A 16 9.88 -4.16 -17.13
C PHE A 16 10.54 -3.13 -18.08
N THR A 17 11.59 -2.42 -17.64
CA THR A 17 12.11 -1.23 -18.32
C THR A 17 13.25 -1.49 -19.33
N ARG A 18 14.02 -2.59 -19.22
CA ARG A 18 14.99 -3.08 -20.23
C ARG A 18 15.68 -4.38 -19.78
N HIS A 19 15.55 -5.48 -20.53
CA HIS A 19 16.46 -6.64 -20.52
C HIS A 19 16.30 -7.48 -21.81
N ASP A 20 17.37 -8.15 -22.26
CA ASP A 20 17.43 -8.86 -23.55
C ASP A 20 16.71 -10.23 -23.58
N ARG A 21 15.97 -10.58 -22.52
CA ARG A 21 15.08 -11.75 -22.47
C ARG A 21 13.79 -11.40 -21.74
N LEU A 22 12.68 -11.86 -22.30
CA LEU A 22 11.33 -11.66 -21.75
C LEU A 22 11.12 -12.63 -20.58
N ASN A 23 10.74 -12.12 -19.41
CA ASN A 23 10.25 -12.94 -18.29
C ASN A 23 8.78 -13.36 -18.51
N ASN A 24 8.27 -14.30 -17.71
CA ASN A 24 6.90 -14.83 -17.85
C ASN A 24 5.84 -13.71 -17.84
N THR A 25 6.04 -12.66 -17.03
CA THR A 25 5.19 -11.46 -16.98
C THR A 25 5.21 -10.68 -18.30
N GLN A 26 6.37 -10.46 -18.90
CA GLN A 26 6.51 -9.80 -20.20
C GLN A 26 5.94 -10.66 -21.34
N LEU A 27 6.04 -11.99 -21.26
CA LEU A 27 5.36 -12.90 -22.19
C LEU A 27 3.84 -12.78 -22.07
N VAL A 28 3.27 -12.78 -20.86
CA VAL A 28 1.83 -12.54 -20.65
C VAL A 28 1.42 -11.18 -21.23
N LEU A 29 2.17 -10.10 -20.96
CA LEU A 29 1.89 -8.76 -21.49
C LEU A 29 1.95 -8.66 -23.02
N LEU A 30 2.71 -9.54 -23.68
CA LEU A 30 2.77 -9.64 -25.15
C LEU A 30 1.68 -10.56 -25.74
N MET A 31 1.17 -11.52 -24.94
CA MET A 31 0.03 -12.37 -25.30
C MET A 31 -1.33 -11.70 -25.00
N MET A 32 -1.36 -10.70 -24.11
CA MET A 32 -2.53 -9.86 -23.87
C MET A 32 -2.82 -8.98 -25.09
N ASN A 33 -3.92 -9.26 -25.79
CA ASN A 33 -4.49 -8.39 -26.83
C ASN A 33 -5.16 -7.12 -26.24
N ARG A 34 -4.46 -6.42 -25.33
CA ARG A 34 -4.95 -5.24 -24.60
C ARG A 34 -3.84 -4.18 -24.42
N PRO A 35 -4.17 -2.89 -24.28
CA PRO A 35 -3.17 -1.85 -24.05
C PRO A 35 -2.47 -2.03 -22.70
N THR A 36 -1.18 -2.35 -22.70
CA THR A 36 -0.42 -2.63 -21.46
C THR A 36 -0.46 -1.48 -20.44
N ARG A 37 -0.74 -0.24 -20.87
CA ARG A 37 -0.94 0.97 -20.02
C ARG A 37 -2.12 0.87 -19.02
N GLU A 38 -3.01 -0.12 -19.17
CA GLU A 38 -4.25 -0.25 -18.38
C GLU A 38 -4.10 -1.35 -17.30
N VAL A 39 -3.02 -2.13 -17.39
CA VAL A 39 -2.53 -3.04 -16.35
C VAL A 39 -1.84 -2.25 -15.23
N ARG A 40 -2.20 -2.51 -13.97
CA ARG A 40 -1.47 -2.05 -12.78
C ARG A 40 -0.41 -3.10 -12.40
N PHE A 41 0.83 -2.68 -12.14
CA PHE A 41 1.91 -3.56 -11.67
C PHE A 41 2.15 -3.40 -10.18
N VAL A 42 2.17 -4.50 -9.44
CA VAL A 42 2.23 -4.55 -7.98
C VAL A 42 3.14 -5.68 -7.50
N ASP A 43 3.92 -5.43 -6.43
CA ASP A 43 4.58 -6.49 -5.67
C ASP A 43 3.61 -7.03 -4.62
N CYS A 44 2.91 -8.09 -5.00
CA CYS A 44 1.91 -8.73 -4.16
C CYS A 44 2.47 -9.47 -2.94
N ARG A 45 3.78 -9.40 -2.63
CA ARG A 45 4.23 -9.72 -1.27
C ARG A 45 3.62 -8.78 -0.23
N GLN A 46 3.45 -7.52 -0.60
CA GLN A 46 3.28 -6.40 0.33
C GLN A 46 2.29 -5.34 -0.18
N SER A 47 1.62 -5.55 -1.31
CA SER A 47 0.67 -4.58 -1.85
C SER A 47 -0.44 -5.21 -2.70
N LEU A 48 -1.56 -4.51 -2.83
CA LEU A 48 -2.64 -4.86 -3.74
C LEU A 48 -3.34 -3.59 -4.23
N VAL A 49 -3.87 -3.63 -5.45
CA VAL A 49 -4.78 -2.60 -5.97
C VAL A 49 -6.18 -3.20 -6.13
N PHE A 50 -7.17 -2.45 -5.67
CA PHE A 50 -8.59 -2.65 -5.94
C PHE A 50 -9.00 -1.60 -6.97
N ALA A 51 -8.98 -2.00 -8.25
CA ALA A 51 -9.21 -1.10 -9.36
C ALA A 51 -10.60 -0.46 -9.29
N ASN A 52 -10.71 0.81 -9.64
CA ASN A 52 -11.96 1.59 -9.62
C ASN A 52 -12.72 1.58 -8.26
N GLY A 53 -12.11 1.14 -7.15
CA GLY A 53 -12.73 1.00 -5.83
C GLY A 53 -13.00 -0.45 -5.39
N GLY A 54 -12.58 -1.44 -6.18
CA GLY A 54 -12.81 -2.87 -5.94
C GLY A 54 -13.88 -3.51 -6.82
N ALA A 55 -14.48 -2.74 -7.73
CA ALA A 55 -15.36 -3.27 -8.78
C ALA A 55 -14.61 -4.26 -9.68
N HIS A 56 -15.37 -5.14 -10.36
CA HIS A 56 -14.89 -6.27 -11.16
C HIS A 56 -13.52 -6.06 -11.84
N GLN A 57 -12.52 -6.82 -11.38
CA GLN A 57 -11.15 -6.84 -11.86
C GLN A 57 -10.62 -8.27 -11.93
N GLN A 58 -9.51 -8.47 -12.66
CA GLN A 58 -8.73 -9.71 -12.63
C GLN A 58 -7.33 -9.46 -12.06
N VAL A 59 -6.90 -10.33 -11.16
CA VAL A 59 -5.52 -10.37 -10.63
C VAL A 59 -4.80 -11.55 -11.26
N ILE A 60 -3.71 -11.27 -11.98
CA ILE A 60 -2.83 -12.28 -12.56
C ILE A 60 -1.60 -12.43 -11.65
N VAL A 61 -1.38 -13.63 -11.14
CA VAL A 61 -0.25 -14.01 -10.29
C VAL A 61 0.83 -14.63 -11.16
N ALA A 62 1.76 -13.80 -11.63
CA ALA A 62 2.87 -14.23 -12.47
C ALA A 62 4.09 -14.61 -11.60
N GLY A 63 4.20 -15.90 -11.31
CA GLY A 63 5.36 -16.46 -10.64
C GLY A 63 5.30 -17.97 -10.58
N ASP A 64 6.35 -18.64 -11.05
CA ASP A 64 6.50 -20.07 -10.89
C ASP A 64 6.74 -20.39 -9.40
N ASN A 65 6.36 -21.59 -8.95
CA ASN A 65 6.41 -21.96 -7.53
C ASN A 65 7.83 -21.83 -6.94
N GLU A 66 7.98 -20.98 -5.92
CA GLU A 66 8.58 -21.27 -4.60
C GLU A 66 8.85 -19.98 -3.81
N THR A 67 8.39 -19.93 -2.55
CA THR A 67 8.78 -18.97 -1.48
C THR A 67 8.41 -17.47 -1.57
N PHE A 68 7.69 -16.96 -2.59
CA PHE A 68 7.04 -15.63 -2.47
C PHE A 68 5.89 -15.66 -1.42
N ARG A 69 6.22 -15.56 -0.13
CA ARG A 69 5.23 -15.40 0.95
C ARG A 69 4.54 -14.04 0.84
N ILE A 70 3.30 -14.06 0.36
CA ILE A 70 2.37 -12.93 0.42
C ILE A 70 2.03 -12.63 1.89
N HIS A 71 2.06 -11.36 2.29
CA HIS A 71 1.66 -10.92 3.63
C HIS A 71 0.23 -11.38 3.93
N PRO A 72 -0.10 -11.92 5.14
CA PRO A 72 -1.41 -12.50 5.43
C PRO A 72 -2.59 -11.61 5.00
N GLN A 73 -2.59 -10.32 5.38
CA GLN A 73 -3.66 -9.39 4.99
C GLN A 73 -3.85 -9.26 3.46
N ILE A 74 -2.78 -9.31 2.65
CA ILE A 74 -2.87 -9.32 1.18
C ILE A 74 -3.34 -10.69 0.67
N ALA A 75 -2.88 -11.78 1.29
CA ALA A 75 -3.29 -13.15 0.95
C ALA A 75 -4.76 -13.42 1.32
N ASP A 76 -5.29 -12.74 2.33
CA ASP A 76 -6.69 -12.80 2.75
C ASP A 76 -7.59 -12.14 1.70
N TRP A 77 -7.26 -10.92 1.26
CA TRP A 77 -7.95 -10.25 0.14
C TRP A 77 -7.96 -11.10 -1.14
N LEU A 78 -6.82 -11.68 -1.52
CA LEU A 78 -6.70 -12.57 -2.69
C LEU A 78 -7.42 -13.93 -2.51
N ARG A 79 -7.87 -14.28 -1.30
CA ARG A 79 -8.64 -15.51 -1.02
C ARG A 79 -10.15 -15.31 -1.18
N ILE A 80 -10.64 -14.07 -1.18
CA ILE A 80 -12.06 -13.76 -1.44
C ILE A 80 -12.39 -13.94 -2.93
N GLY A 81 -11.41 -13.70 -3.81
CA GLY A 81 -11.55 -13.83 -5.26
C GLY A 81 -11.69 -15.28 -5.76
N GLN A 82 -12.43 -15.45 -6.86
CA GLN A 82 -12.59 -16.73 -7.53
C GLN A 82 -11.35 -17.06 -8.37
N ARG A 83 -10.64 -18.13 -8.03
CA ARG A 83 -9.57 -18.66 -8.88
C ARG A 83 -10.16 -19.24 -10.16
N ILE A 84 -9.69 -18.76 -11.31
CA ILE A 84 -10.10 -19.28 -12.62
C ILE A 84 -9.45 -20.65 -12.85
N GLN A 85 -10.25 -21.61 -13.31
CA GLN A 85 -9.83 -22.95 -13.68
C GLN A 85 -9.95 -23.10 -15.20
N ASP A 86 -8.83 -23.00 -15.91
CA ASP A 86 -8.72 -23.21 -17.35
C ASP A 86 -7.54 -24.17 -17.62
N PRO A 87 -7.71 -25.28 -18.37
CA PRO A 87 -6.62 -26.21 -18.69
C PRO A 87 -5.42 -25.61 -19.42
N ASN A 88 -5.56 -24.40 -19.98
CA ASN A 88 -4.50 -23.67 -20.68
C ASN A 88 -3.74 -22.68 -19.77
N LEU A 89 -4.15 -22.52 -18.51
CA LEU A 89 -3.53 -21.61 -17.53
C LEU A 89 -2.88 -22.40 -16.38
N PRO A 90 -1.76 -21.93 -15.81
CA PRO A 90 -1.22 -22.50 -14.57
C PRO A 90 -2.23 -22.37 -13.41
N GLU A 91 -2.30 -23.39 -12.55
CA GLU A 91 -3.30 -23.44 -11.47
C GLU A 91 -3.23 -22.21 -10.56
N GLY A 92 -4.36 -21.53 -10.38
CA GLY A 92 -4.46 -20.37 -9.50
C GLY A 92 -3.72 -19.10 -9.97
N SER A 93 -3.18 -19.09 -11.19
CA SER A 93 -2.48 -17.93 -11.78
C SER A 93 -3.38 -16.76 -12.14
N VAL A 94 -4.70 -16.96 -12.21
CA VAL A 94 -5.69 -15.88 -12.44
C VAL A 94 -6.78 -15.97 -11.37
N ILE A 95 -7.08 -14.81 -10.78
CA ILE A 95 -8.11 -14.63 -9.75
C ILE A 95 -9.06 -13.54 -10.23
N ASP A 96 -10.33 -13.89 -10.41
CA ASP A 96 -11.41 -12.95 -10.73
C ASP A 96 -12.00 -12.38 -9.43
N MET A 97 -12.23 -11.07 -9.38
CA MET A 97 -12.54 -10.36 -8.14
C MET A 97 -13.54 -9.23 -8.41
N ASP A 98 -14.75 -9.32 -7.84
CA ASP A 98 -15.68 -8.20 -7.74
C ASP A 98 -16.02 -7.98 -6.26
N LEU A 99 -15.38 -6.98 -5.65
CA LEU A 99 -15.32 -6.76 -4.21
C LEU A 99 -15.73 -5.34 -3.79
N GLU A 100 -16.37 -4.53 -4.65
CA GLU A 100 -16.63 -3.10 -4.34
C GLU A 100 -17.33 -2.90 -2.99
N GLN A 101 -18.35 -3.71 -2.69
CA GLN A 101 -19.03 -3.68 -1.40
C GLN A 101 -18.12 -4.11 -0.24
N THR A 102 -17.34 -5.19 -0.40
CA THR A 102 -16.43 -5.70 0.65
C THR A 102 -15.32 -4.70 0.96
N VAL A 103 -14.74 -4.06 -0.06
CA VAL A 103 -13.74 -2.99 0.11
C VAL A 103 -14.40 -1.78 0.78
N ALA A 104 -15.58 -1.35 0.34
CA ALA A 104 -16.31 -0.26 0.99
C ALA A 104 -16.63 -0.53 2.48
N ASP A 105 -17.05 -1.76 2.81
CA ASP A 105 -17.37 -2.18 4.17
C ASP A 105 -16.12 -2.21 5.08
N GLU A 106 -14.99 -2.74 4.59
CA GLU A 106 -13.73 -2.72 5.36
C GLU A 106 -13.21 -1.28 5.56
N MET A 107 -13.19 -0.46 4.51
CA MET A 107 -12.76 0.95 4.62
C MET A 107 -13.70 1.74 5.54
N GLY A 108 -14.99 1.40 5.56
CA GLY A 108 -15.99 2.00 6.46
C GLY A 108 -15.71 1.76 7.95
N LYS A 109 -15.02 0.67 8.33
CA LYS A 109 -14.65 0.39 9.72
C LYS A 109 -13.59 1.37 10.24
N PHE A 110 -12.62 1.73 9.38
CA PHE A 110 -11.49 2.61 9.75
C PHE A 110 -11.93 3.98 10.26
N VAL A 111 -13.12 4.46 9.86
CA VAL A 111 -13.77 5.67 10.39
C VAL A 111 -13.89 5.64 11.93
N THR A 112 -13.98 4.44 12.53
CA THR A 112 -14.11 4.26 13.99
C THR A 112 -12.88 3.63 14.65
N ILE A 113 -12.17 2.72 13.96
CA ILE A 113 -11.06 1.95 14.56
C ILE A 113 -9.65 2.49 14.22
N SER A 114 -9.51 3.33 13.19
CA SER A 114 -8.22 3.86 12.73
C SER A 114 -8.19 5.39 12.57
N PRO A 115 -8.68 6.18 13.55
CA PRO A 115 -8.55 7.64 13.50
C PRO A 115 -7.08 8.07 13.61
N ALA A 116 -6.69 9.09 12.85
CA ALA A 116 -5.31 9.60 12.82
C ALA A 116 -5.25 11.06 13.26
N ARG A 117 -4.09 11.50 13.74
CA ARG A 117 -3.87 12.87 14.23
C ARG A 117 -2.92 13.62 13.31
N PHE A 118 -3.25 14.83 12.87
CA PHE A 118 -2.30 15.67 12.13
C PHE A 118 -0.99 15.86 12.92
N ASN A 119 0.18 15.71 12.27
CA ASN A 119 1.48 15.90 12.91
C ASN A 119 1.80 17.40 13.07
N ALA A 120 1.10 18.05 13.99
CA ALA A 120 1.21 19.46 14.33
C ALA A 120 1.00 19.66 15.85
N PRO A 121 1.46 20.77 16.46
CA PRO A 121 1.40 20.97 17.92
C PRO A 121 0.01 20.84 18.53
N ASN A 122 -1.04 21.25 17.80
CA ASN A 122 -2.45 21.12 18.19
C ASN A 122 -3.21 20.20 17.22
N GLY A 123 -2.54 19.17 16.69
CA GLY A 123 -3.10 18.28 15.68
C GLY A 123 -4.42 17.64 16.10
N GLN A 124 -5.46 17.85 15.29
CA GLN A 124 -6.79 17.28 15.55
C GLN A 124 -6.79 15.77 15.27
N LEU A 125 -7.30 14.97 16.21
CA LEU A 125 -7.66 13.57 15.97
C LEU A 125 -8.87 13.52 15.04
N THR A 126 -8.72 12.88 13.90
CA THR A 126 -9.65 12.94 12.77
C THR A 126 -9.87 11.53 12.23
N PRO A 127 -11.12 11.07 12.06
CA PRO A 127 -11.39 9.80 11.41
C PRO A 127 -11.06 9.89 9.92
N PRO A 128 -10.59 8.80 9.27
CA PRO A 128 -10.49 8.77 7.81
C PRO A 128 -11.89 8.86 7.16
N PRO A 129 -11.99 9.23 5.87
CA PRO A 129 -10.88 9.54 4.97
C PRO A 129 -10.26 10.94 5.19
N ILE A 130 -8.93 11.02 5.13
CA ILE A 130 -8.18 12.29 5.21
C ILE A 130 -7.50 12.55 3.85
N ARG A 131 -7.84 13.67 3.22
CA ARG A 131 -7.28 14.06 1.91
C ARG A 131 -5.83 14.52 2.08
N PHE A 132 -4.99 14.24 1.10
CA PHE A 132 -3.69 14.87 0.92
C PHE A 132 -3.69 15.68 -0.39
N GLY A 133 -2.78 16.66 -0.49
CA GLY A 133 -2.43 17.25 -1.77
C GLY A 133 -1.94 16.21 -2.78
N GLY A 134 -1.97 16.52 -4.08
CA GLY A 134 -1.48 15.60 -5.12
C GLY A 134 -2.43 14.43 -5.46
N ASN A 135 -3.73 14.59 -5.21
CA ASN A 135 -4.80 13.67 -5.61
C ASN A 135 -4.73 12.26 -4.99
N VAL A 136 -4.32 12.17 -3.73
CA VAL A 136 -4.39 10.94 -2.91
C VAL A 136 -5.10 11.21 -1.59
N THR A 137 -5.89 10.25 -1.14
CA THR A 137 -6.65 10.33 0.12
C THR A 137 -6.37 9.09 0.96
N TRP A 138 -5.93 9.31 2.20
CA TRP A 138 -5.67 8.25 3.15
C TRP A 138 -7.00 7.72 3.73
N LEU A 139 -7.23 6.42 3.64
CA LEU A 139 -8.47 5.75 4.02
C LEU A 139 -8.42 5.09 5.41
N GLY A 140 -7.22 4.89 5.96
CA GLY A 140 -7.03 4.20 7.23
C GLY A 140 -5.77 3.33 7.26
N TYR A 141 -5.50 2.77 8.44
CA TYR A 141 -4.52 1.72 8.64
C TYR A 141 -5.21 0.44 9.14
N ALA A 142 -4.62 -0.72 8.85
CA ALA A 142 -4.90 -1.97 9.54
C ALA A 142 -3.76 -2.30 10.50
N VAL A 143 -4.12 -2.63 11.74
CA VAL A 143 -3.26 -3.14 12.81
C VAL A 143 -3.97 -4.36 13.38
N ASP A 144 -3.28 -5.49 13.46
CA ASP A 144 -3.85 -6.74 13.96
C ASP A 144 -3.81 -6.75 15.50
N GLU A 145 -2.60 -6.82 16.06
CA GLU A 145 -2.28 -6.56 17.46
C GLU A 145 -0.98 -5.74 17.51
N LEU A 146 -0.80 -4.90 18.55
CA LEU A 146 0.46 -4.19 18.79
C LEU A 146 1.30 -4.97 19.82
N PRO A 147 2.35 -5.71 19.39
CA PRO A 147 3.26 -6.34 20.33
C PRO A 147 4.11 -5.30 21.06
N VAL A 148 4.73 -5.70 22.15
CA VAL A 148 5.83 -4.96 22.78
C VAL A 148 7.12 -5.32 22.02
N TYR A 149 7.71 -4.33 21.36
CA TYR A 149 8.86 -4.49 20.47
C TYR A 149 10.21 -4.48 21.20
N ARG A 150 11.25 -4.90 20.49
CA ARG A 150 12.67 -4.94 20.90
C ARG A 150 13.55 -4.23 19.87
N PRO A 151 14.81 -3.90 20.21
CA PRO A 151 15.83 -3.62 19.20
C PRO A 151 15.90 -4.75 18.15
N GLY A 152 16.02 -4.39 16.87
CA GLY A 152 16.02 -5.34 15.75
C GLY A 152 14.65 -5.90 15.33
N ASP A 153 13.57 -5.69 16.10
CA ASP A 153 12.24 -6.13 15.66
C ASP A 153 11.75 -5.32 14.45
N THR A 154 10.86 -5.93 13.65
CA THR A 154 10.20 -5.28 12.51
C THR A 154 8.79 -4.80 12.87
N VAL A 155 8.58 -3.49 12.84
CA VAL A 155 7.23 -2.90 12.86
C VAL A 155 6.62 -3.08 11.48
N THR A 156 5.42 -3.68 11.41
CA THR A 156 4.65 -3.79 10.17
C THR A 156 3.49 -2.80 10.22
N VAL A 157 3.31 -2.01 9.17
CA VAL A 157 2.26 -0.99 9.06
C VAL A 157 1.54 -1.16 7.72
N THR A 158 0.23 -1.42 7.75
CA THR A 158 -0.58 -1.53 6.52
C THR A 158 -1.48 -0.32 6.37
N ASN A 159 -1.28 0.45 5.30
CA ASN A 159 -2.06 1.64 4.98
C ASN A 159 -2.93 1.41 3.75
N TYR A 160 -4.08 2.08 3.74
CA TYR A 160 -5.01 2.12 2.61
C TYR A 160 -5.14 3.54 2.07
N TRP A 161 -5.04 3.68 0.74
CA TRP A 161 -5.09 4.97 0.04
C TRP A 161 -6.04 4.90 -1.15
N ARG A 162 -6.85 5.92 -1.37
CA ARG A 162 -7.62 6.12 -2.62
C ARG A 162 -6.92 7.14 -3.51
N ILE A 163 -6.96 6.88 -4.80
CA ILE A 163 -6.50 7.80 -5.85
C ILE A 163 -7.69 8.66 -6.34
N GLU A 164 -7.51 9.97 -6.41
CA GLU A 164 -8.55 10.97 -6.76
C GLU A 164 -8.19 11.77 -8.03
N GLY A 165 -7.69 11.08 -9.05
CA GLY A 165 -7.31 11.67 -10.33
C GLY A 165 -5.86 11.36 -10.76
N VAL A 166 -5.17 12.37 -11.30
CA VAL A 166 -3.77 12.23 -11.74
C VAL A 166 -2.83 12.53 -10.58
N ILE A 167 -2.01 11.54 -10.21
CA ILE A 167 -1.01 11.63 -9.13
C ILE A 167 0.39 11.90 -9.70
N PRO A 168 1.38 12.28 -8.87
CA PRO A 168 2.77 12.29 -9.29
C PRO A 168 3.23 10.89 -9.75
N PRO A 169 3.93 10.77 -10.89
CA PRO A 169 4.42 9.48 -11.40
C PRO A 169 5.59 8.91 -10.57
N ASP A 170 6.12 9.71 -9.64
CA ASP A 170 7.19 9.43 -8.71
C ASP A 170 6.73 9.54 -7.24
N LEU A 171 5.43 9.32 -7.00
CA LEU A 171 4.82 9.28 -5.67
C LEU A 171 5.47 8.18 -4.81
N VAL A 172 5.79 8.51 -3.56
CA VAL A 172 6.28 7.58 -2.54
C VAL A 172 5.48 7.79 -1.27
N PHE A 173 5.03 6.70 -0.65
CA PHE A 173 4.51 6.73 0.71
C PHE A 173 5.66 6.51 1.70
N PHE A 174 5.65 7.23 2.81
CA PHE A 174 6.57 7.00 3.92
C PHE A 174 5.82 6.51 5.14
N ASN A 175 6.45 5.63 5.92
CA ASN A 175 6.09 5.38 7.31
C ASN A 175 7.34 5.62 8.17
N HIS A 176 7.22 6.43 9.22
CA HIS A 176 8.30 6.68 10.18
C HIS A 176 7.93 6.21 11.59
N ILE A 177 8.90 5.67 12.31
CA ILE A 177 8.91 5.57 13.76
C ILE A 177 9.62 6.81 14.31
N LEU A 178 8.93 7.53 15.20
CA LEU A 178 9.36 8.81 15.75
C LEU A 178 9.56 8.75 17.26
N SER A 179 10.63 9.36 17.80
CA SER A 179 10.80 9.56 19.25
C SER A 179 10.08 10.81 19.78
N ASP A 180 9.85 11.78 18.91
CA ASP A 180 9.08 13.00 19.13
C ASP A 180 8.48 13.46 17.78
N PRO A 181 7.58 14.46 17.70
CA PRO A 181 6.91 14.84 16.45
C PRO A 181 7.79 15.19 15.24
N VAL A 182 9.11 15.40 15.41
CA VAL A 182 10.05 15.68 14.30
C VAL A 182 11.22 14.69 14.19
N THR A 183 11.65 14.04 15.27
CA THR A 183 12.81 13.13 15.26
C THR A 183 12.43 11.72 14.80
N ILE A 184 12.87 11.37 13.58
CA ILE A 184 12.78 10.03 13.01
C ILE A 184 13.88 9.14 13.60
N VAL A 185 13.51 7.98 14.16
CA VAL A 185 14.46 6.95 14.63
C VAL A 185 14.54 5.74 13.71
N ALA A 186 13.47 5.44 12.98
CA ALA A 186 13.45 4.46 11.89
C ALA A 186 12.42 4.88 10.83
N GLN A 187 12.61 4.48 9.58
CA GLN A 187 11.72 4.86 8.48
C GLN A 187 11.75 3.85 7.34
N ARG A 188 10.65 3.81 6.59
CA ARG A 188 10.57 3.12 5.31
C ARG A 188 9.78 3.96 4.30
N ASP A 189 10.46 4.30 3.21
CA ASP A 189 9.96 5.08 2.09
C ASP A 189 9.79 4.14 0.90
N GLU A 190 8.56 3.79 0.55
CA GLU A 190 8.29 2.91 -0.59
C GLU A 190 6.90 3.12 -1.19
N LEU A 191 6.78 2.72 -2.46
CA LEU A 191 5.52 2.41 -3.09
C LEU A 191 5.77 1.13 -3.88
N SER A 192 5.12 0.03 -3.51
CA SER A 192 5.42 -1.31 -4.04
C SER A 192 4.73 -1.59 -5.37
N MET A 193 4.53 -0.55 -6.18
CA MET A 193 3.78 -0.54 -7.43
C MET A 193 4.18 0.65 -8.32
N ASP A 194 3.84 0.57 -9.60
CA ASP A 194 4.08 1.64 -10.56
C ASP A 194 2.98 2.73 -10.46
N ALA A 195 3.32 3.86 -9.83
CA ALA A 195 2.42 5.01 -9.65
C ALA A 195 1.82 5.53 -10.97
N GLY A 196 2.57 5.47 -12.08
CA GLY A 196 2.12 5.96 -13.39
C GLY A 196 0.97 5.14 -14.01
N ARG A 197 0.55 4.05 -13.34
CA ARG A 197 -0.52 3.14 -13.78
C ARG A 197 -1.78 3.20 -12.94
N LEU A 198 -1.68 3.75 -11.73
CA LEU A 198 -2.82 3.98 -10.86
C LEU A 198 -3.80 4.95 -11.52
N ARG A 199 -5.09 4.71 -11.33
CA ARG A 199 -6.20 5.48 -11.94
C ARG A 199 -7.08 6.08 -10.87
N ASP A 200 -7.89 7.06 -11.26
CA ASP A 200 -8.97 7.58 -10.41
C ASP A 200 -9.83 6.44 -9.85
N ARG A 201 -10.25 6.59 -8.59
CA ARG A 201 -10.91 5.58 -7.76
C ARG A 201 -10.12 4.32 -7.42
N ASP A 202 -8.93 4.03 -7.98
CA ASP A 202 -8.13 2.89 -7.54
C ASP A 202 -7.84 3.01 -6.03
N ILE A 203 -8.05 1.92 -5.28
CA ILE A 203 -7.67 1.83 -3.87
C ILE A 203 -6.42 0.96 -3.75
N VAL A 204 -5.41 1.48 -3.07
CA VAL A 204 -4.12 0.86 -2.80
C VAL A 204 -4.10 0.34 -1.37
N ALA A 205 -3.81 -0.95 -1.18
CA ALA A 205 -3.29 -1.49 0.07
C ALA A 205 -1.75 -1.55 -0.03
N GLN A 206 -1.06 -0.97 0.95
CA GLN A 206 0.40 -1.01 1.07
C GLN A 206 0.78 -1.45 2.49
N VAL A 207 1.36 -2.65 2.58
CA VAL A 207 2.08 -3.16 3.75
C VAL A 207 3.51 -2.60 3.69
N THR A 208 4.02 -2.12 4.81
CA THR A 208 5.36 -1.56 4.92
C THR A 208 6.07 -2.11 6.16
N TYR A 209 7.33 -2.50 5.98
CA TYR A 209 8.18 -3.09 7.01
C TYR A 209 9.27 -2.12 7.46
N ILE A 210 9.31 -1.81 8.74
CA ILE A 210 10.29 -0.90 9.35
C ILE A 210 11.08 -1.65 10.42
N GLU A 211 12.37 -1.85 10.17
CA GLU A 211 13.31 -2.46 11.11
C GLU A 211 13.71 -1.44 12.19
N LEU A 212 13.61 -1.81 13.47
CA LEU A 212 14.04 -0.97 14.59
C LEU A 212 15.55 -1.12 14.81
N PRO A 213 16.32 -0.03 14.99
CA PRO A 213 17.77 -0.12 15.20
C PRO A 213 18.15 -0.99 16.41
N GLU A 214 19.22 -1.78 16.30
CA GLU A 214 19.78 -2.56 17.43
C GLU A 214 20.16 -1.69 18.66
N ALA A 215 20.35 -0.38 18.46
CA ALA A 215 20.68 0.60 19.49
C ALA A 215 19.48 1.46 19.94
N ILE A 216 18.23 1.08 19.61
CA ILE A 216 17.04 1.83 20.05
C ILE A 216 16.86 1.74 21.57
N SER A 217 16.60 2.89 22.22
CA SER A 217 16.32 2.94 23.66
C SER A 217 14.91 2.41 23.96
N ALA A 218 14.73 1.80 25.13
CA ALA A 218 13.40 1.45 25.62
C ALA A 218 12.52 2.70 25.84
N GLY A 219 11.24 2.61 25.50
CA GLY A 219 10.25 3.69 25.65
C GLY A 219 9.16 3.68 24.57
N THR A 220 8.26 4.64 24.66
CA THR A 220 7.17 4.87 23.72
C THR A 220 7.66 5.59 22.46
N TYR A 221 7.33 5.07 21.28
CA TYR A 221 7.56 5.72 19.99
C TYR A 221 6.25 5.91 19.23
N THR A 222 6.23 6.84 18.27
CA THR A 222 5.02 7.18 17.48
C THR A 222 5.18 6.70 16.04
N VAL A 223 4.20 5.95 15.53
CA VAL A 223 4.09 5.62 14.10
C VAL A 223 3.42 6.78 13.37
N SER A 224 4.02 7.23 12.27
CA SER A 224 3.47 8.26 11.39
C SER A 224 3.54 7.86 9.92
N VAL A 225 2.61 8.35 9.11
CA VAL A 225 2.52 8.10 7.67
C VAL A 225 2.38 9.41 6.89
N GLY A 226 2.82 9.42 5.63
CA GLY A 226 2.53 10.48 4.69
C GLY A 226 3.01 10.14 3.29
N ALA A 227 3.05 11.15 2.42
CA ALA A 227 3.33 10.98 1.00
C ALA A 227 4.23 12.11 0.47
N TYR A 228 5.03 11.83 -0.56
CA TYR A 228 5.88 12.82 -1.23
C TYR A 228 6.21 12.47 -2.68
N GLN A 229 6.76 13.45 -3.40
CA GLN A 229 7.31 13.29 -4.75
C GLN A 229 8.81 13.00 -4.66
N TRP A 230 9.27 11.85 -5.15
CA TRP A 230 10.68 11.42 -5.02
C TRP A 230 11.69 12.38 -5.65
N THR A 231 11.36 12.96 -6.80
CA THR A 231 12.27 13.82 -7.58
C THR A 231 12.40 15.22 -7.00
N SER A 232 11.29 15.85 -6.59
CA SER A 232 11.27 17.20 -6.02
C SER A 232 11.48 17.24 -4.51
N ARG A 233 11.32 16.09 -3.82
CA ARG A 233 11.27 15.95 -2.35
C ARG A 233 10.13 16.73 -1.68
N LEU A 234 9.18 17.25 -2.46
CA LEU A 234 7.99 17.90 -1.94
C LEU A 234 7.09 16.88 -1.25
N ARG A 235 6.95 16.98 0.08
CA ARG A 235 5.91 16.27 0.82
C ARG A 235 4.53 16.84 0.47
N LEU A 236 3.52 15.98 0.53
CA LEU A 236 2.13 16.34 0.27
C LEU A 236 1.46 16.68 1.61
N ASP A 237 0.77 17.83 1.66
CA ASP A 237 0.07 18.25 2.88
C ASP A 237 -1.20 17.43 3.08
N ALA A 238 -1.40 16.93 4.30
CA ALA A 238 -2.66 16.39 4.79
C ALA A 238 -3.61 17.56 5.12
N LEU A 239 -4.84 17.47 4.65
CA LEU A 239 -5.82 18.56 4.63
C LEU A 239 -6.96 18.32 5.61
N LEU A 240 -7.47 19.40 6.21
CA LEU A 240 -8.71 19.43 6.99
C LEU A 240 -9.58 20.56 6.47
N ASN A 241 -10.80 20.24 6.00
CA ASN A 241 -11.66 21.19 5.29
C ASN A 241 -10.93 21.87 4.11
N ASP A 242 -10.16 21.07 3.36
CA ASP A 242 -9.26 21.43 2.26
C ASP A 242 -8.08 22.38 2.61
N GLU A 243 -7.93 22.79 3.88
CA GLU A 243 -6.78 23.59 4.36
C GLU A 243 -5.61 22.71 4.87
N PRO A 244 -4.35 22.97 4.47
CA PRO A 244 -3.16 22.26 4.97
C PRO A 244 -2.97 22.32 6.49
N GLN A 245 -2.77 21.16 7.12
CA GLN A 245 -2.53 21.05 8.58
C GLN A 245 -1.13 20.53 8.93
N SER A 246 -0.63 19.54 8.19
CA SER A 246 0.68 18.91 8.39
C SER A 246 1.08 18.08 7.17
N ASN A 247 2.36 17.80 6.98
CA ASN A 247 2.83 16.91 5.90
C ASN A 247 2.88 15.41 6.26
N SER A 248 2.41 15.04 7.46
CA SER A 248 2.21 13.65 7.88
C SER A 248 1.06 13.53 8.89
N LEU A 249 0.55 12.31 9.05
CA LEU A 249 -0.39 11.90 10.08
C LEU A 249 0.31 10.99 11.09
N ILE A 250 0.02 11.18 12.38
CA ILE A 250 0.32 10.25 13.45
C ILE A 250 -0.80 9.21 13.52
N LEU A 251 -0.44 7.93 13.53
CA LEU A 251 -1.38 6.82 13.54
C LEU A 251 -1.59 6.29 14.97
N TYR A 252 -0.56 5.70 15.56
CA TYR A 252 -0.61 5.07 16.88
C TYR A 252 0.78 5.08 17.53
N ASN A 253 0.84 4.76 18.82
CA ASN A 253 2.09 4.57 19.54
C ASN A 253 2.49 3.09 19.55
N ILE A 254 3.80 2.82 19.64
CA ILE A 254 4.37 1.49 19.94
C ILE A 254 5.25 1.59 21.18
N GLU A 255 5.37 0.49 21.92
CA GLU A 255 6.27 0.37 23.08
C GLU A 255 7.47 -0.50 22.71
N VAL A 256 8.67 -0.01 23.02
CA VAL A 256 9.92 -0.77 22.87
C VAL A 256 10.50 -1.04 24.25
N VAL A 257 10.91 -2.27 24.54
CA VAL A 257 11.59 -2.66 25.78
C VAL A 257 13.05 -3.04 25.52
N ALA A 258 13.88 -2.90 26.55
CA ALA A 258 15.26 -3.32 26.50
C ALA A 258 15.41 -4.84 26.31
N ASP A 259 16.56 -5.24 25.78
CA ASP A 259 16.98 -6.64 25.76
C ASP A 259 17.32 -7.19 27.14
N ARG A 260 17.26 -8.52 27.24
CA ARG A 260 17.33 -9.31 28.47
C ARG A 260 18.74 -9.80 28.78
#